data_AF-A0A2G5C2L6-F1
#
_entry.id   AF-A0A2G5C2L6-F1
#
_cell.length_a   1.000
_cell.length_b   1.000
_cell.length_c   1.000
_cell.angle_alpha   90.00
_cell.angle_beta   90.00
_cell.angle_gamma   90.00
#
_symmetry.space_group_name_H-M   'P 1'
#
loop_
_entity.id
_entity.type
_entity.pdbx_description
1 polymer ?
#
loop_
_entity_poly.entity_id
_entity_poly.type
_entity_poly.pdbx_seq_one_letter_code
_entity_poly.pdbx_strand_id
1 'polypeptide(L)'
;MSSRSRSSSLLVSLKKKVKLTWMRDHVALKNSYRKRKNNLVKKVDEVSKLCDVKACAIIYSPYDPIPSVWPSNDEARRLILQFLTLPDNTQTKNLFNLELFLKQQIVKLGGEA
;
A
#
# COMPACT_ATOMS: atom_id res chain seq x y z
N MET A 1 19.81 -12.97 51.53
CA MET A 1 20.07 -12.78 50.09
C MET A 1 18.74 -12.87 49.35
N SER A 2 18.08 -11.74 49.08
CA SER A 2 16.78 -11.73 48.38
C SER A 2 16.99 -11.13 46.99
N SER A 3 16.97 -12.01 45.99
CA SER A 3 17.16 -11.72 44.58
C SER A 3 15.99 -10.91 44.05
N ARG A 4 16.22 -9.62 43.79
CA ARG A 4 15.29 -8.79 43.00
C ARG A 4 15.35 -9.25 41.54
N SER A 5 14.31 -9.96 41.13
CA SER A 5 14.04 -10.30 39.73
C SER A 5 13.98 -9.01 38.92
N ARG A 6 14.90 -8.84 37.96
CA ARG A 6 14.85 -7.75 36.99
C ARG A 6 13.69 -8.07 36.05
N SER A 7 12.56 -7.42 36.28
CA SER A 7 11.44 -7.40 35.33
C SER A 7 11.98 -6.87 34.00
N SER A 8 12.22 -7.78 33.06
CA SER A 8 12.58 -7.46 31.68
C SER A 8 11.32 -6.89 31.02
N SER A 9 11.15 -5.57 31.13
CA SER A 9 10.17 -4.86 30.32
C SER A 9 10.49 -5.12 28.85
N LEU A 10 9.58 -5.79 28.17
CA LEU A 10 9.60 -5.98 26.73
C LEU A 10 9.70 -4.60 26.08
N LEU A 11 10.86 -4.26 25.53
CA LEU A 11 11.02 -3.08 24.69
C LEU A 11 10.09 -3.26 23.48
N VAL A 12 8.90 -2.69 23.55
CA VAL A 12 8.06 -2.47 22.38
C VAL A 12 8.89 -1.58 21.44
N SER A 13 9.40 -2.18 20.36
CA SER A 13 10.10 -1.46 19.31
C SER A 13 9.13 -0.44 18.71
N LEU A 14 9.25 0.82 19.13
CA LEU A 14 8.53 1.92 18.52
C LEU A 14 9.04 2.06 17.09
N LYS A 15 8.18 1.78 16.11
CA LYS A 15 8.50 1.96 14.69
C LYS A 15 8.85 3.42 14.45
N LYS A 16 10.10 3.69 14.08
CA LYS A 16 10.54 5.01 13.67
C LYS A 16 9.69 5.48 12.48
N LYS A 17 9.14 6.70 12.58
CA LYS A 17 8.40 7.33 11.48
C LYS A 17 9.30 7.40 10.25
N VAL A 18 8.84 6.84 9.14
CA VAL A 18 9.61 6.79 7.88
C VAL A 18 9.33 8.06 7.09
N LYS A 19 10.39 8.74 6.62
CA LYS A 19 10.27 9.87 5.68
C LYS A 19 9.88 9.32 4.30
N LEU A 20 8.85 9.91 3.67
CA LEU A 20 8.41 9.53 2.33
C LEU A 20 9.30 10.16 1.27
N THR A 21 10.52 9.64 1.11
CA THR A 21 11.49 10.05 0.09
C THR A 21 12.06 8.84 -0.63
N TRP A 22 12.68 9.07 -1.79
CA TRP A 22 13.44 8.02 -2.48
C TRP A 22 14.51 7.41 -1.57
N MET A 23 14.58 6.07 -1.53
CA MET A 23 15.58 5.33 -0.75
C MET A 23 16.79 5.03 -1.62
N ARG A 24 17.98 5.46 -1.19
CA ARG A 24 19.25 5.20 -1.89
C ARG A 24 19.81 3.79 -1.63
N ASP A 25 19.56 3.24 -0.45
CA ASP A 25 19.97 1.88 -0.11
C ASP A 25 19.07 0.87 -0.83
N HIS A 26 19.65 0.18 -1.81
CA HIS A 26 18.96 -0.80 -2.65
C HIS A 26 18.48 -2.04 -1.89
N VAL A 27 19.22 -2.49 -0.86
CA VAL A 27 18.84 -3.67 -0.06
C VAL A 27 17.67 -3.31 0.85
N ALA A 28 17.75 -2.17 1.53
CA ALA A 28 16.65 -1.66 2.34
C ALA A 28 15.40 -1.38 1.49
N LEU A 29 15.58 -0.80 0.30
CA LEU A 29 14.50 -0.55 -0.66
C LEU A 29 13.81 -1.85 -1.09
N LYS A 30 14.56 -2.87 -1.51
CA LYS A 30 14.00 -4.16 -1.92
C LYS A 30 13.24 -4.85 -0.77
N ASN A 31 13.78 -4.81 0.44
CA ASN A 31 13.11 -5.37 1.62
C ASN A 31 11.84 -4.62 1.99
N SER A 32 11.87 -3.28 1.94
CA SER A 32 10.71 -2.42 2.17
C SER A 32 9.63 -2.67 1.11
N TYR A 33 10.02 -2.79 -0.15
CA TYR A 33 9.13 -3.13 -1.27
C TYR A 33 8.40 -4.45 -1.00
N ARG A 34 9.12 -5.54 -0.71
CA ARG A 34 8.51 -6.87 -0.45
C ARG A 34 7.50 -6.81 0.69
N LYS A 35 7.86 -6.14 1.80
CA LYS A 35 6.96 -5.98 2.96
C LYS A 35 5.72 -5.16 2.61
N ARG A 36 5.89 -4.01 1.95
CA ARG A 36 4.78 -3.11 1.59
C ARG A 36 3.85 -3.73 0.54
N LYS A 37 4.40 -4.44 -0.45
CA LYS A 37 3.64 -5.18 -1.46
C LYS A 37 2.69 -6.18 -0.79
N ASN A 38 3.23 -7.05 0.06
CA ASN A 38 2.45 -8.09 0.73
C ASN A 38 1.38 -7.47 1.66
N ASN A 39 1.75 -6.42 2.39
CA ASN A 39 0.79 -5.71 3.25
C ASN A 39 -0.30 -5.01 2.45
N LEU A 40 0.02 -4.42 1.30
CA LEU A 40 -0.96 -3.78 0.42
C LEU A 40 -1.96 -4.81 -0.08
N VAL A 41 -1.50 -5.93 -0.63
CA VAL A 41 -2.37 -7.01 -1.11
C VAL A 41 -3.29 -7.51 0.01
N LYS A 42 -2.73 -7.74 1.21
CA LYS A 42 -3.52 -8.14 2.38
C LYS A 42 -4.59 -7.09 2.75
N LYS A 43 -4.25 -5.80 2.69
CA LYS A 43 -5.20 -4.73 3.01
C LYS A 43 -6.31 -4.61 1.96
N VAL A 44 -5.99 -4.80 0.69
CA VAL A 44 -6.99 -4.83 -0.38
C VAL A 44 -7.95 -6.02 -0.19
N ASP A 45 -7.42 -7.20 0.15
CA ASP A 45 -8.22 -8.39 0.46
C ASP A 45 -9.16 -8.17 1.66
N GLU A 46 -8.64 -7.59 2.75
CA GLU A 46 -9.44 -7.24 3.94
C GLU A 46 -10.55 -6.23 3.59
N VAL A 47 -10.23 -5.13 2.89
CA VAL A 47 -11.23 -4.11 2.52
C VAL A 47 -12.28 -4.68 1.57
N SER A 48 -11.85 -5.47 0.58
CA SER A 48 -12.76 -6.11 -0.37
C SER A 48 -13.78 -6.99 0.35
N LYS A 49 -13.34 -7.80 1.32
CA LYS A 49 -14.20 -8.68 2.11
C LYS A 49 -15.08 -7.93 3.10
N LEU A 50 -14.52 -6.98 3.86
CA LEU A 50 -15.24 -6.27 4.92
C LEU A 50 -16.30 -5.31 4.38
N CYS A 51 -16.04 -4.71 3.22
CA CYS A 51 -16.94 -3.73 2.62
C CYS A 51 -17.77 -4.31 1.47
N ASP A 52 -17.63 -5.61 1.17
CA ASP A 52 -18.25 -6.27 0.02
C ASP A 52 -18.05 -5.50 -1.30
N VAL A 53 -16.81 -5.06 -1.54
CA VAL A 53 -16.45 -4.31 -2.74
C VAL A 53 -15.59 -5.15 -3.67
N LYS A 54 -15.90 -5.11 -4.96
CA LYS A 54 -15.07 -5.70 -6.01
C LYS A 54 -13.82 -4.86 -6.20
N ALA A 55 -12.65 -5.45 -5.98
CA ALA A 55 -11.37 -4.78 -6.11
C ALA A 55 -10.33 -5.69 -6.76
N CYS A 56 -9.33 -5.09 -7.39
CA CYS A 56 -8.13 -5.78 -7.84
C CYS A 56 -6.90 -4.88 -7.65
N ALA A 57 -5.73 -5.49 -7.56
CA ALA A 57 -4.45 -4.78 -7.49
C ALA A 57 -3.46 -5.36 -8.50
N ILE A 58 -2.81 -4.48 -9.27
CA ILE A 58 -1.72 -4.82 -10.18
C ILE A 58 -0.49 -4.04 -9.74
N ILE A 59 0.58 -4.74 -9.36
CA ILE A 59 1.77 -4.13 -8.78
C ILE A 59 2.98 -4.49 -9.64
N TYR A 60 3.54 -3.49 -10.30
CA TYR A 60 4.79 -3.60 -11.05
C TYR A 60 6.00 -3.44 -10.13
N SER A 61 7.11 -4.04 -10.54
CA SER A 61 8.36 -4.09 -9.79
C SER A 61 9.54 -4.04 -10.72
N PRO A 62 10.62 -3.30 -10.40
CA PRO A 62 11.90 -3.52 -11.07
C PRO A 62 12.57 -4.83 -10.64
N TYR A 63 12.08 -5.50 -9.59
CA TYR A 63 12.67 -6.72 -9.03
C TYR A 63 12.02 -8.01 -9.54
N ASP A 64 10.82 -7.90 -10.12
CA ASP A 64 10.02 -9.04 -10.57
C ASP A 64 9.61 -8.78 -12.03
N PRO A 65 9.92 -9.68 -12.98
CA PRO A 65 9.58 -9.47 -14.39
C PRO A 65 8.08 -9.57 -14.67
N ILE A 66 7.35 -10.25 -13.80
CA ILE A 66 5.89 -10.44 -13.90
C ILE A 66 5.23 -9.61 -12.80
N PRO A 67 4.19 -8.82 -13.12
CA PRO A 67 3.49 -8.04 -12.11
C PRO A 67 2.81 -8.96 -11.09
N SER A 68 2.81 -8.52 -9.84
CA SER A 68 2.02 -9.18 -8.80
C SER A 68 0.56 -8.77 -8.98
N VAL A 69 -0.31 -9.72 -9.24
CA VAL A 69 -1.75 -9.49 -9.46
C VAL A 69 -2.55 -10.17 -8.35
N TRP A 70 -3.53 -9.44 -7.82
CA TRP A 70 -4.53 -9.94 -6.88
C TRP A 70 -5.93 -9.54 -7.36
N PRO A 71 -6.95 -10.40 -7.23
CA PRO A 71 -6.91 -11.75 -6.64
C PRO A 71 -6.38 -12.82 -7.60
N SER A 72 -6.67 -12.73 -8.89
CA SER A 72 -6.08 -13.52 -9.97
C SER A 72 -6.01 -12.68 -11.25
N ASN A 73 -5.25 -13.13 -12.24
CA ASN A 73 -5.15 -12.43 -13.53
C ASN A 73 -6.52 -12.33 -14.23
N ASP A 74 -7.28 -13.41 -14.26
CA ASP A 74 -8.59 -13.43 -14.93
C ASP A 74 -9.61 -12.56 -14.23
N GLU A 75 -9.63 -12.59 -12.89
CA GLU A 75 -10.56 -11.79 -12.11
C GLU A 75 -10.22 -10.30 -12.19
N ALA A 76 -8.93 -9.94 -12.09
CA ALA A 76 -8.50 -8.56 -12.29
C ALA A 76 -8.85 -8.06 -13.70
N ARG A 77 -8.62 -8.88 -14.73
CA ARG A 77 -8.99 -8.55 -16.11
C ARG A 77 -10.50 -8.32 -16.25
N ARG A 78 -11.32 -9.19 -15.67
CA ARG A 78 -12.78 -9.06 -15.67
C ARG A 78 -13.24 -7.76 -15.03
N LEU A 79 -12.69 -7.41 -13.87
CA LEU A 79 -13.02 -6.16 -13.17
C LEU A 79 -12.61 -4.92 -13.96
N ILE A 80 -11.43 -4.94 -14.59
CA ILE A 80 -10.96 -3.84 -15.44
C ILE A 80 -11.87 -3.67 -16.66
N LEU A 81 -12.24 -4.76 -17.33
CA LEU A 81 -13.15 -4.69 -18.47
C LEU A 81 -14.53 -4.16 -18.06
N GLN A 82 -15.06 -4.60 -16.91
CA GLN A 82 -16.31 -4.04 -16.36
C GLN A 82 -16.17 -2.54 -16.08
N PHE A 83 -15.06 -2.12 -15.46
CA PHE A 83 -14.81 -0.70 -15.20
C PHE A 83 -14.77 0.15 -16.47
N LEU A 84 -14.10 -0.34 -17.53
CA LEU A 84 -14.01 0.37 -18.81
C LEU A 84 -15.33 0.46 -19.58
N THR A 85 -16.33 -0.39 -19.25
CA THR A 85 -17.67 -0.31 -19.83
C THR A 85 -18.57 0.74 -19.17
N LEU A 86 -18.14 1.31 -18.03
CA LEU A 86 -18.90 2.33 -17.32
C LEU A 86 -18.76 3.71 -18.01
N PRO A 87 -19.74 4.63 -17.89
CA PRO A 87 -19.60 5.99 -18.42
C PRO A 87 -18.43 6.79 -17.80
N ASP A 88 -17.78 7.68 -18.56
CA ASP A 88 -16.57 8.42 -18.16
C ASP A 88 -16.70 9.17 -16.82
N ASN A 89 -17.86 9.79 -16.59
CA ASN A 89 -18.15 10.52 -15.36
C ASN A 89 -18.17 9.60 -14.12
N THR A 90 -18.47 8.31 -14.29
CA THR A 90 -18.43 7.31 -13.22
C THR A 90 -17.05 6.70 -13.05
N GLN A 91 -16.30 6.51 -14.15
CA GLN A 91 -14.91 6.02 -14.10
C GLN A 91 -13.99 6.99 -13.35
N THR A 92 -14.14 8.29 -13.61
CA THR A 92 -13.22 9.33 -13.11
C THR A 92 -13.60 9.91 -11.75
N LYS A 93 -14.85 9.70 -11.29
CA LYS A 93 -15.41 10.32 -10.08
C LYS A 93 -14.54 10.18 -8.83
N ASN A 94 -13.89 9.03 -8.67
CA ASN A 94 -13.02 8.72 -7.54
C ASN A 94 -11.63 8.24 -7.99
N LEU A 95 -11.22 8.61 -9.22
CA LEU A 95 -9.90 8.24 -9.72
C LEU A 95 -8.84 8.94 -8.86
N PHE A 96 -7.96 8.15 -8.27
CA PHE A 96 -6.85 8.64 -7.49
C PHE A 96 -5.54 8.21 -8.15
N ASN A 97 -4.73 9.17 -8.56
CA ASN A 97 -3.43 8.92 -9.19
C ASN A 97 -2.30 9.50 -8.33
N LEU A 98 -1.06 9.12 -8.67
CA LEU A 98 0.12 9.55 -7.92
C LEU A 98 0.29 11.07 -7.93
N GLU A 99 -0.05 11.74 -9.04
CA GLU A 99 0.04 13.19 -9.15
C GLU A 99 -0.91 13.88 -8.17
N LEU A 100 -2.18 13.44 -8.11
CA LEU A 100 -3.19 13.93 -7.16
C LEU A 100 -2.73 13.69 -5.71
N PHE A 101 -2.21 12.50 -5.41
CA PHE A 101 -1.66 12.19 -4.09
C PHE A 101 -0.51 13.14 -3.72
N LEU A 102 0.46 13.32 -4.61
CA LEU A 102 1.63 14.16 -4.37
C LEU A 102 1.23 15.63 -4.20
N LYS A 103 0.30 16.14 -5.04
CA LYS A 103 -0.28 17.48 -4.88
C LYS A 103 -0.92 17.65 -3.50
N GLN A 104 -1.74 16.69 -3.06
CA GLN A 104 -2.32 16.71 -1.71
C GLN A 104 -1.26 16.69 -0.59
N GLN A 105 -0.19 15.90 -0.74
CA GLN A 105 0.89 15.89 0.25
C GLN A 105 1.66 17.22 0.27
N ILE A 106 1.88 17.86 -0.88
CA ILE A 106 2.53 19.17 -0.95
C ILE A 106 1.72 20.21 -0.18
N VAL A 107 0.41 20.29 -0.42
CA VAL A 107 -0.49 21.19 0.33
C VAL A 107 -0.43 20.91 1.84
N LYS A 108 -0.54 19.64 2.22
CA LYS A 108 -0.50 19.22 3.64
C LYS A 108 0.82 19.55 4.34
N LEU A 109 1.93 19.52 3.61
CA LEU A 109 3.26 19.88 4.13
C LEU A 109 3.51 21.39 4.10
N GLY A 110 2.76 22.14 3.28
CA GLY A 110 2.84 23.59 3.13
C GLY A 110 2.16 24.39 4.26
N GLY A 111 1.36 23.75 5.11
CA GLY A 111 0.81 24.38 6.32
C GLY A 111 -0.48 25.19 6.14
N GLU A 112 -1.13 25.12 4.99
CA GLU A 112 -2.46 25.72 4.80
C GLU A 112 -3.53 24.69 5.23
N ALA A 113 -4.06 24.90 6.43
CA ALA A 113 -5.20 24.18 7.00
C ALA A 113 -6.48 25.00 6.79
#